data_AF-A0A562D5B0-F1
#
_entry.id   AF-A0A562D5B0-F1
#
_cell.length_a   1.000
_cell.length_b   1.000
_cell.length_c   1.000
_cell.angle_alpha   90.00
_cell.angle_beta   90.00
_cell.angle_gamma   90.00
#
_symmetry.space_group_name_H-M   'P 1'
#
loop_
_entity.id
_entity.type
_entity.pdbx_description
1 polymer ?
#
loop_
_entity_poly.entity_id
_entity_poly.type
_entity_poly.pdbx_seq_one_letter_code
_entity_poly.pdbx_strand_id
1 'polypeptide(L)'
;MGQTREALAPDDVVPADLGRYIRTIDELDFQSFDFSDRVVANAWAIDGGAWQHILFSADVPNVFLVIVVNGRSNDVHGHYVLDLNSHYGIGSDPTL
;
A
#
# COMPACT_ATOMS: atom_id res chain seq x y z
N MET A 1 -24.32 1.11 0.94
CA MET A 1 -23.77 0.16 1.92
C MET A 1 -22.31 0.51 2.08
N GLY A 2 -21.90 1.02 3.25
CA GLY A 2 -20.52 1.42 3.48
C GLY A 2 -19.63 0.18 3.55
N GLN A 3 -18.54 0.16 2.81
CA GLN A 3 -17.56 -0.90 2.96
C GLN A 3 -16.97 -0.81 4.38
N THR A 4 -17.26 -1.80 5.22
CA THR A 4 -16.64 -1.89 6.55
C THR A 4 -15.14 -2.11 6.34
N ARG A 5 -14.34 -1.16 6.82
CA ARG A 5 -12.88 -1.26 6.83
C ARG A 5 -12.49 -1.83 8.18
N GLU A 6 -11.95 -3.04 8.16
CA GLU A 6 -11.42 -3.68 9.36
C GLU A 6 -9.92 -3.44 9.38
N ALA A 7 -9.44 -2.73 10.41
CA ALA A 7 -8.00 -2.58 10.62
C ALA A 7 -7.42 -3.96 10.90
N LEU A 8 -6.33 -4.29 10.22
CA LEU A 8 -5.73 -5.59 10.38
C LEU A 8 -4.41 -5.45 11.15
N ALA A 9 -4.14 -6.43 12.02
CA ALA A 9 -2.81 -6.54 12.61
C ALA A 9 -1.79 -6.90 11.51
N PRO A 10 -0.55 -6.38 11.59
CA PRO A 10 0.48 -6.71 10.61
C PRO A 10 0.75 -8.23 10.55
N ASP A 11 0.62 -8.95 11.66
CA ASP A 11 0.77 -10.41 11.72
C ASP A 11 -0.39 -11.19 11.09
N ASP A 12 -1.58 -10.60 10.96
CA ASP A 12 -2.76 -11.25 10.35
C ASP A 12 -2.76 -11.12 8.81
N VAL A 13 -1.86 -10.31 8.23
CA VAL A 13 -1.97 -9.83 6.84
C VAL A 13 -0.63 -9.75 6.17
N VAL A 14 0.01 -10.90 6.07
CA VAL A 14 1.09 -11.06 5.12
C VAL A 14 0.80 -12.34 4.37
N PRO A 15 0.29 -12.29 3.12
CA PRO A 15 0.34 -13.47 2.29
C PRO A 15 1.80 -13.93 2.23
N ALA A 16 2.03 -15.23 2.30
CA ALA A 16 3.38 -15.78 2.38
C ALA A 16 4.29 -15.29 1.25
N ASP A 17 3.70 -14.96 0.09
CA ASP A 17 4.40 -14.43 -1.08
C ASP A 17 4.48 -12.90 -1.16
N LEU A 18 3.95 -12.12 -0.21
CA LEU A 18 4.04 -10.64 -0.24
C LEU A 18 5.47 -10.16 -0.38
N GLY A 19 6.37 -10.70 0.45
CA GLY A 19 7.79 -10.33 0.42
C GLY A 19 8.47 -10.73 -0.88
N ARG A 20 8.04 -11.83 -1.53
CA ARG A 20 8.52 -12.23 -2.86
C ARG A 20 8.00 -11.28 -3.91
N TYR A 21 6.70 -10.96 -3.89
CA TYR A 21 6.07 -10.05 -4.83
C TYR A 21 6.74 -8.66 -4.81
N ILE A 22 6.97 -8.09 -3.62
CA ILE A 22 7.67 -6.79 -3.49
C ILE A 22 9.06 -6.82 -4.13
N ARG A 23 9.77 -7.95 -4.07
CA ARG A 23 11.09 -8.11 -4.71
C ARG A 23 11.02 -8.26 -6.23
N THR A 24 9.84 -8.56 -6.77
CA THR A 24 9.63 -8.66 -8.23
C THR A 24 9.10 -7.37 -8.85
N ILE A 25 8.66 -6.40 -8.04
CA ILE A 25 8.25 -5.10 -8.55
C ILE A 25 9.50 -4.38 -9.06
N ASP A 26 9.42 -3.88 -10.30
CA ASP A 26 10.51 -3.15 -10.92
C ASP A 26 10.60 -1.72 -10.37
N GLU A 27 11.80 -1.15 -10.37
CA GLU A 27 12.03 0.23 -9.93
C GLU A 27 11.23 1.24 -10.79
N LEU A 28 10.94 0.90 -12.05
CA LEU A 28 10.09 1.72 -12.92
C LEU A 28 8.66 1.84 -12.39
N ASP A 29 8.11 0.76 -11.82
CA ASP A 29 6.76 0.73 -11.25
C ASP A 29 6.67 1.53 -9.94
N PHE A 30 7.79 1.71 -9.25
CA PHE A 30 7.88 2.58 -8.07
C PHE A 30 7.88 4.08 -8.41
N GLN A 31 7.80 4.45 -9.70
CA GLN A 31 7.75 5.84 -10.15
C GLN A 31 8.90 6.71 -9.61
N SER A 32 10.09 6.12 -9.46
CA SER A 32 11.29 6.75 -8.85
C SER A 32 11.20 7.04 -7.35
N PHE A 33 10.22 6.50 -6.62
CA PHE A 33 10.17 6.59 -5.17
C PHE A 33 10.91 5.41 -4.52
N ASP A 34 11.58 5.69 -3.40
CA ASP A 34 12.23 4.66 -2.61
C ASP A 34 11.25 4.07 -1.58
N PHE A 35 11.10 2.75 -1.64
CA PHE A 35 10.34 1.93 -0.68
C PHE A 35 11.24 0.87 -0.01
N SER A 36 12.56 1.11 0.01
CA SER A 36 13.56 0.12 0.41
C SER A 36 13.44 -0.27 1.88
N ASP A 37 13.00 0.66 2.73
CA ASP A 37 12.73 0.42 4.16
C ASP A 37 11.56 -0.53 4.40
N ARG A 38 10.67 -0.71 3.41
CA ARG A 38 9.52 -1.64 3.46
C ARG A 38 8.68 -1.50 4.73
N VAL A 39 8.58 -0.29 5.25
CA VAL A 39 7.82 0.02 6.46
C VAL A 39 6.34 -0.02 6.13
N VAL A 40 5.61 -0.94 6.78
CA VAL A 40 4.16 -1.00 6.68
C VAL A 40 3.58 0.18 7.46
N ALA A 41 3.02 1.15 6.74
CA ALA A 41 2.36 2.31 7.33
C ALA A 41 0.97 1.95 7.86
N ASN A 42 0.23 1.10 7.13
CA ASN A 42 -1.11 0.68 7.51
C ASN A 42 -1.55 -0.58 6.76
N ALA A 43 -2.47 -1.36 7.33
CA ALA A 43 -3.10 -2.50 6.66
C ALA A 43 -4.59 -2.60 7.04
N TRP A 44 -5.46 -2.85 6.06
CA TRP A 44 -6.89 -3.02 6.32
C TRP A 44 -7.56 -3.99 5.35
N ALA A 45 -8.65 -4.60 5.81
CA ALA A 45 -9.51 -5.46 5.02
C ALA A 45 -10.78 -4.70 4.62
N ILE A 46 -11.31 -5.06 3.47
CA ILE A 46 -12.66 -4.70 3.05
C ILE A 46 -13.41 -5.96 2.65
N ASP A 47 -14.74 -5.86 2.60
CA ASP A 47 -15.64 -6.94 2.20
C ASP A 47 -15.43 -8.22 3.04
N GLY A 48 -15.31 -8.05 4.37
CA GLY A 48 -15.13 -9.16 5.31
C GLY A 48 -13.82 -9.93 5.13
N GLY A 49 -12.76 -9.26 4.65
CA GLY A 49 -11.46 -9.87 4.40
C GLY A 49 -11.27 -10.40 2.99
N ALA A 50 -12.26 -10.26 2.08
CA ALA A 50 -12.08 -10.68 0.69
C ALA A 50 -10.97 -9.90 -0.02
N TRP A 51 -10.76 -8.64 0.36
CA TRP A 51 -9.66 -7.82 -0.14
C TRP A 51 -8.92 -7.16 1.00
N GLN A 52 -7.60 -7.28 0.98
CA GLN A 52 -6.72 -6.67 1.97
C GLN A 52 -5.84 -5.65 1.25
N HIS A 53 -5.66 -4.49 1.87
CA HIS A 53 -4.85 -3.40 1.34
C HIS A 53 -3.73 -3.15 2.34
N ILE A 54 -2.50 -3.19 1.86
CA ILE A 54 -1.29 -2.99 2.66
C ILE A 54 -0.59 -1.75 2.11
N LEU A 55 -0.36 -0.77 2.98
CA LEU A 55 0.33 0.47 2.65
C LEU A 55 1.75 0.41 3.16
N PHE A 56 2.68 0.68 2.26
CA PHE A 56 4.08 0.89 2.59
C PHE A 56 4.38 2.38 2.45
N SER A 57 5.01 2.97 3.45
CA SER A 57 5.51 4.35 3.36
C SER A 57 6.75 4.40 2.49
N ALA A 58 6.82 5.39 1.59
CA ALA A 58 8.06 5.78 0.95
C ALA A 58 8.95 6.58 1.92
N ASP A 59 10.19 6.86 1.51
CA ASP A 59 11.03 7.89 2.14
C ASP A 59 10.39 9.29 2.04
N VAL A 60 9.59 9.51 0.99
CA VAL A 60 8.91 10.79 0.74
C VAL A 60 7.55 10.83 1.47
N PRO A 61 7.25 11.90 2.23
CA PRO A 61 5.96 12.02 2.91
C PRO A 61 4.79 12.05 1.91
N ASN A 62 3.66 11.50 2.33
CA ASN A 62 2.42 11.44 1.56
C ASN A 62 2.48 10.58 0.27
N VAL A 63 3.57 9.82 0.08
CA VAL A 63 3.69 8.82 -0.98
C VAL A 63 3.62 7.43 -0.36
N PHE A 64 2.74 6.59 -0.89
CA PHE A 64 2.52 5.25 -0.37
C PHE A 64 2.48 4.23 -1.49
N LEU A 65 3.10 3.07 -1.29
CA LEU A 65 2.89 1.91 -2.15
C LEU A 65 1.72 1.10 -1.56
N VAL A 66 0.67 0.95 -2.34
CA VAL A 66 -0.49 0.15 -1.95
C VAL A 66 -0.40 -1.20 -2.64
N ILE A 67 -0.41 -2.26 -1.85
CA ILE A 67 -0.48 -3.63 -2.35
C ILE A 67 -1.86 -4.18 -2.01
N VAL A 68 -2.54 -4.70 -3.04
CA VAL A 68 -3.87 -5.29 -2.92
C VAL A 68 -3.73 -6.80 -2.96
N VAL A 69 -4.25 -7.44 -1.93
CA VAL A 69 -4.23 -8.90 -1.76
C VAL A 69 -5.66 -9.40 -1.80
N ASN A 70 -5.88 -10.49 -2.53
CA ASN A 70 -7.13 -11.22 -2.49
C ASN A 70 -7.10 -12.19 -1.31
N GLY A 71 -7.87 -11.91 -0.26
CA GLY A 71 -7.89 -12.73 0.95
C GLY A 71 -8.54 -14.11 0.77
N ARG A 72 -9.30 -14.33 -0.31
CA ARG A 72 -9.86 -15.67 -0.62
C ARG A 72 -8.82 -16.61 -1.23
N SER A 73 -7.97 -16.07 -2.09
CA SER A 73 -6.90 -16.81 -2.76
C SER A 73 -5.56 -16.70 -2.05
N ASN A 74 -5.46 -15.78 -1.08
CA ASN A 74 -4.23 -15.39 -0.40
C ASN A 74 -3.10 -14.99 -1.37
N ASP A 75 -3.47 -14.33 -2.47
CA ASP A 75 -2.59 -13.99 -3.58
C ASP A 75 -2.56 -12.47 -3.82
N VAL A 76 -1.43 -11.95 -4.28
CA VAL A 76 -1.28 -10.52 -4.55
C VAL A 76 -1.98 -10.20 -5.87
N HIS A 77 -3.06 -9.45 -5.79
CA HIS A 77 -3.83 -9.03 -6.96
C HIS A 77 -3.07 -7.99 -7.80
N GLY A 78 -2.34 -7.10 -7.12
CA GLY A 78 -1.57 -6.06 -7.77
C GLY A 78 -1.01 -5.04 -6.78
N HIS A 79 -0.31 -4.05 -7.31
CA HIS A 79 0.19 -2.91 -6.56
C HIS A 79 -0.06 -1.62 -7.34
N TYR A 80 -0.07 -0.50 -6.64
CA TYR A 80 -0.05 0.83 -7.24
C TYR A 80 0.59 1.84 -6.29
N VAL A 81 1.23 2.85 -6.85
CA VAL A 81 1.77 3.97 -6.07
C VAL A 81 0.68 5.02 -5.91
N LEU A 82 0.39 5.36 -4.65
CA LEU A 82 -0.49 6.43 -4.24
C LEU A 82 0.35 7.64 -3.86
N ASP A 83 0.47 8.59 -4.78
CA ASP A 83 1.04 9.90 -4.48
C ASP A 83 -0.07 10.88 -4.08
N LEU A 84 -0.24 11.10 -2.77
CA LEU A 84 -1.20 12.08 -2.28
C LEU A 84 -0.74 13.52 -2.54
N ASN A 85 0.56 13.77 -2.78
CA ASN A 85 1.02 15.12 -3.11
C ASN A 85 0.46 15.58 -4.45
N SER A 86 0.50 14.74 -5.48
CA SER A 86 -0.11 15.03 -6.78
C SER A 86 -1.64 14.99 -6.71
N HIS A 87 -2.22 14.02 -5.99
CA HIS A 87 -3.69 13.90 -5.92
C HIS A 87 -4.38 15.03 -5.15
N TYR A 88 -3.76 15.57 -4.10
CA TYR A 88 -4.35 16.61 -3.26
C TYR A 88 -3.66 17.97 -3.41
N GLY A 89 -2.61 18.07 -4.24
CA GLY A 89 -1.89 19.32 -4.47
C GLY A 89 -1.15 19.85 -3.24
N ILE A 90 -0.83 18.99 -2.25
CA ILE A 90 -0.18 19.38 -0.98
C ILE A 90 1.30 19.77 -1.17
N GLY A 91 1.74 19.93 -2.42
CA GLY A 91 3.11 20.24 -2.80
C GLY A 91 3.43 21.71 -3.12
N SER A 92 2.53 22.67 -2.94
CA SER A 92 2.88 24.09 -3.18
C SER A 92 2.03 25.09 -2.40
N ASP A 93 2.30 25.23 -1.11
CA ASP A 93 2.39 26.58 -0.51
C ASP A 93 3.24 26.58 0.78
N PRO A 94 4.51 27.02 0.74
CA PRO A 94 5.30 27.31 1.94
C PRO A 94 5.06 28.72 2.52
N THR A 95 3.88 29.32 2.34
CA THR A 95 3.56 30.72 2.74
C THR A 95 2.16 30.86 3.34
N LEU A 96 1.99 30.41 4.58
CA LEU A 96 1.08 31.04 5.55
C LEU A 96 1.78 31.23 6.90
#